data_AF-A0A3D2JA78-F1
#
_entry.id   AF-A0A3D2JA78-F1
#
_cell.length_a   1.000
_cell.length_b   1.000
_cell.length_c   1.000
_cell.angle_alpha   90.00
_cell.angle_beta   90.00
_cell.angle_gamma   90.00
#
_symmetry.space_group_name_H-M   'P 1'
#
loop_
_entity.id
_entity.type
_entity.pdbx_description
1 polymer ?
#
loop_
_entity_poly.entity_id
_entity_poly.type
_entity_poly.pdbx_seq_one_letter_code
_entity_poly.pdbx_strand_id
1 'polypeptide(L)'
;NWQYRENNSNIEEEYLRPFLVRQGYSETLITRAIEELRKVASDQARSLYDINRAVYDLLRYGVKMKPNVSANTQTVYLIDWERPLNNDFGIAEEVSVKGEKTKRPDIVLYVNGIALAVLELKRSTVPVSDAIRQNIGNQLNEFIRPFFTTIQFALAGNDTEGLRYGTIETSEKYYLTWKEDVGTDSSRPSVGDTSRPPVGTDLSRPSVPDRPADGRDKSVPTAVSNIIFQCS
;
A
#
# COMPACT_ATOMS: atom_id res chain seq x y z
N ASN A 1 0.32 -16.37 -14.74
CA ASN A 1 -0.59 -15.52 -15.54
C ASN A 1 -1.80 -15.22 -14.67
N TRP A 2 -1.95 -13.98 -14.20
CA TRP A 2 -2.96 -13.57 -13.22
C TRP A 2 -4.29 -13.13 -13.86
N GLN A 3 -4.29 -12.87 -15.18
CA GLN A 3 -5.42 -12.28 -15.90
C GLN A 3 -6.68 -13.18 -15.93
N TYR A 4 -6.53 -14.50 -15.74
CA TYR A 4 -7.62 -15.49 -15.89
C TYR A 4 -7.79 -16.44 -14.69
N ARG A 5 -7.19 -16.14 -13.52
CA ARG A 5 -7.35 -17.00 -12.35
C ARG A 5 -8.72 -16.77 -11.69
N GLU A 6 -9.44 -17.85 -11.41
CA GLU A 6 -10.80 -17.79 -10.85
C GLU A 6 -10.86 -17.36 -9.37
N ASN A 7 -9.72 -17.34 -8.67
CA ASN A 7 -9.62 -17.16 -7.21
C ASN A 7 -8.57 -16.11 -6.82
N ASN A 8 -8.57 -14.94 -7.48
CA ASN A 8 -7.69 -13.86 -7.06
C ASN A 8 -8.04 -13.39 -5.63
N SER A 9 -7.02 -13.29 -4.80
CA SER A 9 -7.11 -12.94 -3.39
C SER A 9 -6.21 -11.74 -3.09
N ASN A 10 -6.53 -11.01 -2.03
CA ASN A 10 -5.64 -9.97 -1.51
C ASN A 10 -4.46 -10.55 -0.71
N ILE A 11 -4.51 -11.84 -0.38
CA ILE A 11 -3.41 -12.61 0.24
C ILE A 11 -3.21 -13.90 -0.57
N GLU A 12 -2.04 -14.03 -1.18
CA GLU A 12 -1.64 -15.13 -2.04
C GLU A 12 -0.54 -15.95 -1.35
N GLU A 13 -0.95 -16.98 -0.61
CA GLU A 13 -0.04 -17.80 0.20
C GLU A 13 1.04 -18.50 -0.64
N GLU A 14 0.76 -18.76 -1.93
CA GLU A 14 1.72 -19.38 -2.86
C GLU A 14 2.98 -18.52 -3.06
N TYR A 15 2.92 -17.21 -2.84
CA TYR A 15 4.08 -16.31 -2.89
C TYR A 15 4.57 -15.91 -1.49
N LEU A 16 3.65 -15.70 -0.55
CA LEU A 16 4.01 -15.29 0.81
C LEU A 16 4.83 -16.37 1.53
N ARG A 17 4.45 -17.64 1.39
CA ARG A 17 5.16 -18.75 2.06
C ARG A 17 6.61 -18.89 1.58
N PRO A 18 6.92 -18.96 0.27
CA PRO A 18 8.30 -18.99 -0.19
C PRO A 18 9.13 -17.80 0.28
N PHE A 19 8.58 -16.58 0.29
CA PHE A 19 9.29 -15.42 0.83
C PHE A 19 9.66 -15.63 2.31
N LEU A 20 8.71 -16.07 3.15
CA LEU A 20 8.98 -16.28 4.57
C LEU A 20 9.96 -17.44 4.84
N VAL A 21 9.97 -18.47 3.98
CA VAL A 21 11.01 -19.53 4.01
C VAL A 21 12.39 -18.94 3.72
N ARG A 22 12.52 -18.06 2.71
CA ARG A 22 13.80 -17.39 2.40
C ARG A 22 14.27 -16.46 3.53
N GLN A 23 13.36 -15.91 4.33
CA GLN A 23 13.68 -15.16 5.54
C GLN A 23 14.15 -16.04 6.71
N GLY A 24 14.11 -17.38 6.56
CA GLY A 24 14.61 -18.34 7.56
C GLY A 24 13.63 -18.67 8.67
N TYR A 25 12.35 -18.32 8.52
CA TYR A 25 11.33 -18.70 9.50
C TYR A 25 10.99 -20.20 9.41
N SER A 26 10.65 -20.81 10.55
CA SER A 26 10.21 -22.21 10.59
C SER A 26 8.78 -22.36 10.08
N GLU A 27 8.42 -23.54 9.53
CA GLU A 27 7.08 -23.80 9.01
C GLU A 27 5.94 -23.53 10.02
N THR A 28 6.18 -23.78 11.31
CA THR A 28 5.22 -23.46 12.37
C THR A 28 4.98 -21.95 12.50
N LEU A 29 6.05 -21.16 12.46
CA LEU A 29 5.95 -19.69 12.54
C LEU A 29 5.29 -19.11 11.29
N ILE A 30 5.68 -19.61 10.12
CA ILE A 30 5.12 -19.21 8.83
C ILE A 30 3.61 -19.45 8.80
N THR A 31 3.19 -20.67 9.13
CA THR A 31 1.78 -21.05 9.12
C THR A 31 0.95 -20.18 10.05
N ARG A 32 1.41 -19.98 11.30
CA ARG A 32 0.71 -19.12 12.26
C ARG A 32 0.67 -17.65 11.83
N ALA A 33 1.72 -17.14 11.20
CA ALA A 33 1.78 -15.75 10.78
C ALA A 33 0.79 -15.47 9.64
N ILE A 34 0.70 -16.40 8.69
CA ILE A 34 -0.28 -16.36 7.59
C ILE A 34 -1.71 -16.51 8.13
N GLU A 35 -1.96 -17.43 9.07
CA GLU A 35 -3.26 -17.60 9.72
C GLU A 35 -3.70 -16.32 10.44
N GLU A 36 -2.81 -15.68 11.19
CA GLU A 36 -3.13 -14.42 11.89
C GLU A 36 -3.42 -13.28 10.90
N LEU A 37 -2.61 -13.15 9.83
CA LEU A 37 -2.87 -12.16 8.77
C LEU A 37 -4.25 -12.38 8.14
N ARG A 38 -4.58 -13.63 7.78
CA ARG A 38 -5.88 -13.96 7.17
C ARG A 38 -7.03 -13.71 8.12
N LYS A 39 -6.89 -14.09 9.39
CA LYS A 39 -7.89 -13.86 10.43
C LYS A 39 -8.19 -12.38 10.60
N VAL A 40 -7.14 -11.54 10.68
CA VAL A 40 -7.32 -10.09 10.78
C VAL A 40 -7.97 -9.54 9.51
N ALA A 41 -7.46 -9.89 8.33
CA ALA A 41 -7.96 -9.37 7.05
C ALA A 41 -9.39 -9.82 6.67
N SER A 42 -9.92 -10.86 7.32
CA SER A 42 -11.27 -11.41 7.07
C SER A 42 -12.29 -11.10 8.16
N ASP A 43 -11.93 -10.31 9.18
CA ASP A 43 -12.79 -9.97 10.31
C ASP A 43 -14.02 -9.15 9.91
N GLN A 44 -15.16 -9.81 9.72
CA GLN A 44 -16.43 -9.18 9.32
C GLN A 44 -17.09 -8.35 10.44
N ALA A 45 -16.61 -8.42 11.68
CA ALA A 45 -17.20 -7.69 12.80
C ALA A 45 -16.71 -6.24 12.91
N ARG A 46 -15.67 -5.88 12.14
CA ARG A 46 -14.99 -4.58 12.21
C ARG A 46 -15.21 -3.73 10.96
N SER A 47 -14.98 -2.42 11.09
CA SER A 47 -15.01 -1.50 9.94
C SER A 47 -13.84 -1.78 8.98
N LEU A 48 -13.92 -1.29 7.73
CA LEU A 48 -12.84 -1.50 6.75
C LEU A 48 -11.56 -0.80 7.24
N TYR A 49 -11.71 0.43 7.74
CA TYR A 49 -10.64 1.16 8.40
C TYR A 49 -9.98 0.37 9.53
N ASP A 50 -10.77 -0.21 10.44
CA ASP A 50 -10.25 -0.94 11.60
C ASP A 50 -9.49 -2.21 11.21
N ILE A 51 -9.98 -2.93 10.20
CA ILE A 51 -9.31 -4.10 9.65
C ILE A 51 -8.00 -3.68 8.98
N ASN A 52 -8.07 -2.68 8.09
CA ASN A 52 -6.92 -2.21 7.33
C ASN A 52 -5.81 -1.67 8.24
N ARG A 53 -6.16 -0.94 9.30
CA ARG A 53 -5.23 -0.50 10.33
C ARG A 53 -4.58 -1.68 11.05
N ALA A 54 -5.35 -2.71 11.39
CA ALA A 54 -4.80 -3.90 12.04
C ALA A 54 -3.87 -4.68 11.08
N VAL A 55 -4.22 -4.77 9.79
CA VAL A 55 -3.33 -5.33 8.76
C VAL A 55 -2.06 -4.49 8.63
N TYR A 56 -2.18 -3.17 8.58
CA TYR A 56 -1.04 -2.25 8.57
C TYR A 56 -0.10 -2.50 9.76
N ASP A 57 -0.63 -2.70 10.97
CA ASP A 57 0.18 -3.01 12.14
C ASP A 57 0.97 -4.33 11.96
N LEU A 58 0.34 -5.37 11.39
CA LEU A 58 1.03 -6.64 11.08
C LEU A 58 2.11 -6.44 10.02
N LEU A 59 1.84 -5.67 8.97
CA LEU A 59 2.80 -5.37 7.90
C LEU A 59 3.99 -4.57 8.44
N ARG A 60 3.73 -3.55 9.26
CA ARG A 60 4.73 -2.58 9.72
C ARG A 60 5.55 -3.06 10.90
N TYR A 61 4.95 -3.79 11.84
CA TYR A 61 5.58 -4.19 13.10
C TYR A 61 5.78 -5.70 13.24
N GLY A 62 5.32 -6.47 12.25
CA GLY A 62 5.43 -7.92 12.21
C GLY A 62 4.41 -8.62 13.10
N VAL A 63 4.19 -9.90 12.82
CA VAL A 63 3.30 -10.77 13.58
C VAL A 63 4.06 -11.27 14.81
N LYS A 64 3.64 -10.83 16.00
CA LYS A 64 4.26 -11.24 17.28
C LYS A 64 3.58 -12.50 17.81
N MET A 65 4.36 -13.55 18.09
CA MET A 65 3.81 -14.80 18.61
C MET A 65 4.79 -15.56 19.49
N LYS A 66 4.25 -16.36 20.41
CA LYS A 66 5.01 -17.31 21.21
C LYS A 66 4.82 -18.72 20.61
N PRO A 67 5.89 -19.41 20.17
CA PRO A 67 5.77 -20.76 19.63
C PRO A 67 5.14 -21.74 20.64
N ASN A 68 5.48 -21.60 21.92
CA ASN A 68 4.94 -22.35 23.04
C ASN A 68 4.98 -21.49 24.32
N VAL A 69 4.37 -21.98 25.42
CA VAL A 69 4.17 -21.21 26.67
C VAL A 69 5.49 -20.78 27.32
N SER A 70 6.55 -21.58 27.16
CA SER A 70 7.88 -21.32 27.74
C SER A 70 8.83 -20.56 26.81
N ALA A 71 8.47 -20.35 25.54
CA ALA A 71 9.32 -19.68 24.57
C ALA A 71 9.21 -18.15 24.65
N ASN A 72 10.33 -17.51 24.30
CA ASN A 72 10.36 -16.07 24.04
C ASN A 72 9.44 -15.72 22.85
N THR A 73 8.89 -14.51 22.90
CA THR A 73 8.14 -13.96 21.78
C THR A 73 9.06 -13.83 20.57
N GLN A 74 8.60 -14.33 19.42
CA GLN A 74 9.23 -14.16 18.13
C GLN A 74 8.37 -13.23 17.27
N THR A 75 9.01 -12.55 16.32
CA THR A 75 8.34 -11.65 15.37
C THR A 75 8.61 -12.11 13.95
N VAL A 76 7.54 -12.38 13.22
CA VAL A 76 7.59 -12.73 11.80
C VAL A 76 7.26 -11.48 10.98
N TYR A 77 8.19 -11.00 10.17
CA TYR A 77 7.98 -9.86 9.29
C TYR A 77 7.42 -10.31 7.95
N LEU A 78 6.27 -9.76 7.57
CA LEU A 78 5.61 -10.03 6.29
C LEU A 78 6.24 -9.24 5.13
N ILE A 79 6.97 -8.17 5.46
CA ILE A 79 7.71 -7.30 4.54
C ILE A 79 9.12 -7.07 5.10
N ASP A 80 10.14 -7.22 4.26
CA ASP A 80 11.53 -6.87 4.59
C ASP A 80 11.70 -5.35 4.42
N TRP A 81 11.47 -4.60 5.50
CA TRP A 81 11.64 -3.16 5.54
C TRP A 81 13.11 -2.72 5.60
N GLU A 82 14.00 -3.59 6.10
CA GLU A 82 15.41 -3.28 6.24
C GLU A 82 16.12 -3.37 4.89
N ARG A 83 15.74 -4.34 4.06
CA ARG A 83 16.26 -4.54 2.71
C ARG A 83 15.10 -4.65 1.72
N PRO A 84 14.52 -3.53 1.28
CA PRO A 84 13.32 -3.52 0.45
C PRO A 84 13.42 -4.33 -0.84
N LEU A 85 14.61 -4.44 -1.42
CA LEU A 85 14.87 -5.21 -2.65
C LEU A 85 14.85 -6.74 -2.45
N ASN A 86 14.78 -7.22 -1.21
CA ASN A 86 14.62 -8.65 -0.93
C ASN A 86 13.15 -9.13 -1.03
N ASN A 87 12.20 -8.20 -1.13
CA ASN A 87 10.80 -8.54 -1.30
C ASN A 87 10.51 -8.97 -2.75
N ASP A 88 9.52 -9.86 -2.91
CA ASP A 88 8.98 -10.22 -4.22
C ASP A 88 7.91 -9.19 -4.61
N PHE A 89 8.10 -8.50 -5.74
CA PHE A 89 7.13 -7.55 -6.27
C PHE A 89 6.33 -8.19 -7.41
N GLY A 90 5.00 -8.13 -7.31
CA GLY A 90 4.07 -8.68 -8.30
C GLY A 90 3.15 -7.61 -8.86
N ILE A 91 2.84 -7.72 -10.15
CA ILE A 91 1.82 -6.92 -10.83
C ILE A 91 0.83 -7.88 -11.45
N ALA A 92 -0.45 -7.65 -11.18
CA ALA A 92 -1.54 -8.39 -11.78
C ALA A 92 -2.45 -7.43 -12.53
N GLU A 93 -2.61 -7.67 -13.83
CA GLU A 93 -3.50 -6.90 -14.69
C GLU A 93 -4.88 -7.55 -14.75
N GLU A 94 -5.90 -6.70 -14.79
CA GLU A 94 -7.30 -7.07 -14.98
C GLU A 94 -7.77 -8.18 -14.02
N VAL A 95 -7.55 -7.97 -12.73
CA VAL A 95 -7.79 -8.97 -11.68
C VAL A 95 -9.28 -9.07 -11.40
N SER A 96 -9.94 -10.12 -11.90
CA SER A 96 -11.34 -10.37 -11.52
C SER A 96 -11.41 -10.75 -10.04
N VAL A 97 -12.00 -9.88 -9.23
CA VAL A 97 -12.20 -10.07 -7.80
C VAL A 97 -13.69 -10.35 -7.55
N LYS A 98 -13.96 -11.53 -6.99
CA LYS A 98 -15.31 -11.92 -6.57
C LYS A 98 -15.66 -11.20 -5.27
N GLY A 99 -16.85 -10.63 -5.24
CA GLY A 99 -17.50 -10.04 -4.07
C GLY A 99 -19.00 -10.16 -4.25
N GLU A 100 -19.79 -9.34 -3.56
CA GLU A 100 -21.25 -9.29 -3.78
C GLU A 100 -21.57 -8.95 -5.24
N LYS A 101 -20.82 -8.01 -5.81
CA LYS A 101 -20.74 -7.77 -7.26
C LYS A 101 -19.28 -7.83 -7.68
N THR A 102 -18.99 -8.68 -8.66
CA THR A 102 -17.62 -8.86 -9.19
C THR A 102 -17.10 -7.54 -9.77
N LYS A 103 -15.85 -7.22 -9.47
CA LYS A 103 -15.12 -6.06 -10.00
C LYS A 103 -13.76 -6.47 -10.51
N ARG A 104 -13.19 -5.65 -11.39
CA ARG A 104 -11.91 -5.92 -12.05
C ARG A 104 -11.08 -4.63 -12.00
N PRO A 105 -10.28 -4.42 -10.94
CA PRO A 105 -9.29 -3.34 -10.94
C PRO A 105 -8.34 -3.54 -12.13
N ASP A 106 -7.95 -2.44 -12.77
CA ASP A 106 -7.07 -2.52 -13.95
C ASP A 106 -5.71 -3.11 -13.58
N ILE A 107 -5.13 -2.65 -12.47
CA ILE A 107 -3.85 -3.16 -11.96
C ILE A 107 -3.91 -3.34 -10.44
N VAL A 108 -3.33 -4.45 -9.95
CA VAL A 108 -3.09 -4.70 -8.53
C VAL A 108 -1.59 -4.93 -8.30
N LEU A 109 -1.03 -4.25 -7.30
CA LEU A 109 0.36 -4.40 -6.89
C LEU A 109 0.46 -5.27 -5.64
N TYR A 110 1.27 -6.32 -5.74
CA TYR A 110 1.54 -7.28 -4.67
C TYR A 110 2.97 -7.13 -4.16
N VAL A 111 3.15 -7.28 -2.85
CA VAL A 111 4.45 -7.45 -2.22
C VAL A 111 4.43 -8.73 -1.40
N ASN A 112 5.33 -9.67 -1.71
CA ASN A 112 5.38 -11.01 -1.10
C ASN A 112 4.03 -11.74 -1.15
N GLY A 113 3.23 -11.54 -2.20
CA GLY A 113 1.88 -12.11 -2.31
C GLY A 113 0.77 -11.38 -1.54
N ILE A 114 1.04 -10.23 -0.92
CA ILE A 114 0.00 -9.40 -0.27
C ILE A 114 -0.33 -8.24 -1.20
N ALA A 115 -1.60 -8.07 -1.56
CA ALA A 115 -2.06 -6.92 -2.34
C ALA A 115 -1.96 -5.65 -1.48
N LEU A 116 -1.11 -4.70 -1.88
CA LEU A 116 -0.89 -3.45 -1.13
C LEU A 116 -1.38 -2.22 -1.89
N ALA A 117 -1.61 -2.31 -3.21
CA ALA A 117 -2.16 -1.21 -3.97
C ALA A 117 -3.05 -1.66 -5.11
N VAL A 118 -4.03 -0.81 -5.44
CA VAL A 118 -4.82 -0.91 -6.67
C VAL A 118 -4.60 0.35 -7.51
N LEU A 119 -4.59 0.20 -8.82
CA LEU A 119 -4.49 1.29 -9.77
C LEU A 119 -5.61 1.17 -10.80
N GLU A 120 -6.44 2.22 -10.88
CA GLU A 120 -7.51 2.38 -11.86
C GLU A 120 -7.06 3.37 -12.94
N LEU A 121 -7.11 2.95 -14.20
CA LEU A 121 -6.68 3.73 -15.35
C LEU A 121 -7.87 4.13 -16.22
N LYS A 122 -7.75 5.29 -16.86
CA LYS A 122 -8.72 5.76 -17.85
C LYS A 122 -8.02 6.20 -19.12
N ARG A 123 -8.77 6.13 -20.23
CA ARG A 123 -8.38 6.80 -21.47
C ARG A 123 -8.29 8.30 -21.20
N SER A 124 -7.40 8.99 -21.92
CA SER A 124 -7.10 10.41 -21.75
C SER A 124 -8.32 11.35 -21.92
N THR A 125 -9.39 10.88 -22.55
CA THR A 125 -10.65 11.64 -22.72
C THR A 125 -11.60 11.54 -21.53
N VAL A 126 -11.29 10.69 -20.54
CA VAL A 126 -12.15 10.44 -19.38
C VAL A 126 -11.45 10.98 -18.13
N PRO A 127 -12.13 11.83 -17.32
CA PRO A 127 -11.52 12.43 -16.15
C PRO A 127 -10.96 11.43 -15.13
N VAL A 128 -9.81 11.72 -14.51
CA VAL A 128 -9.25 10.89 -13.41
C VAL A 128 -10.23 10.78 -12.24
N SER A 129 -11.08 11.78 -12.03
CA SER A 129 -12.15 11.73 -11.03
C SER A 129 -13.07 10.52 -11.19
N ASP A 130 -13.29 10.00 -12.40
CA ASP A 130 -14.10 8.81 -12.62
C ASP A 130 -13.40 7.54 -12.13
N ALA A 131 -12.07 7.43 -12.32
CA ALA A 131 -11.27 6.36 -11.73
C ALA A 131 -11.25 6.43 -10.20
N ILE A 132 -11.17 7.63 -9.63
CA ILE A 132 -11.25 7.83 -8.18
C ILE A 132 -12.60 7.37 -7.63
N ARG A 133 -13.72 7.75 -8.27
CA ARG A 133 -15.06 7.30 -7.88
C ARG A 133 -15.23 5.80 -8.02
N GLN A 134 -14.61 5.19 -9.04
CA GLN A 134 -14.57 3.74 -9.19
C GLN A 134 -13.84 3.07 -8.01
N ASN A 135 -12.66 3.57 -7.63
CA ASN A 135 -11.93 3.10 -6.44
C ASN A 135 -12.75 3.22 -5.15
N ILE A 136 -13.41 4.36 -4.94
CA ILE A 136 -14.27 4.58 -3.76
C ILE A 136 -15.47 3.62 -3.79
N GLY A 137 -16.12 3.47 -4.95
CA GLY A 137 -17.24 2.57 -5.14
C GLY A 137 -16.88 1.12 -4.85
N ASN A 138 -15.72 0.65 -5.32
CA ASN A 138 -15.28 -0.74 -5.13
C ASN A 138 -15.10 -1.14 -3.64
N GLN A 139 -14.99 -0.17 -2.74
CA GLN A 139 -14.87 -0.37 -1.28
C GLN A 139 -16.21 -0.53 -0.56
N LEU A 140 -17.35 -0.30 -1.23
CA LEU A 140 -18.66 -0.48 -0.62
C LEU A 140 -18.98 -1.97 -0.44
N ASN A 141 -19.83 -2.28 0.55
CA ASN A 141 -20.21 -3.66 0.92
C ASN A 141 -20.76 -4.46 -0.27
N GLU A 142 -21.47 -3.81 -1.19
CA GLU A 142 -22.06 -4.44 -2.37
C GLU A 142 -21.08 -4.77 -3.49
N PHE A 143 -19.78 -4.48 -3.32
CA PHE A 143 -18.73 -4.75 -4.30
C PHE A 143 -17.64 -5.66 -3.70
N ILE A 144 -16.38 -5.23 -3.75
CA ILE A 144 -15.20 -6.04 -3.39
C ILE A 144 -14.52 -5.51 -2.14
N ARG A 145 -15.28 -4.94 -1.19
CA ARG A 145 -14.79 -4.43 0.09
C ARG A 145 -13.79 -5.36 0.79
N PRO A 146 -14.00 -6.69 0.88
CA PRO A 146 -13.03 -7.58 1.52
C PRO A 146 -11.64 -7.56 0.89
N PHE A 147 -11.53 -7.22 -0.40
CA PHE A 147 -10.24 -7.10 -1.08
C PHE A 147 -9.43 -5.87 -0.61
N PHE A 148 -10.12 -4.81 -0.21
CA PHE A 148 -9.50 -3.56 0.25
C PHE A 148 -8.96 -3.63 1.69
N THR A 149 -9.12 -4.76 2.38
CA THR A 149 -8.66 -4.91 3.78
C THR A 149 -7.14 -4.89 3.91
N THR A 150 -6.39 -5.17 2.84
CA THR A 150 -4.91 -5.10 2.82
C THR A 150 -4.38 -3.90 2.04
N ILE A 151 -5.22 -3.24 1.23
CA ILE A 151 -4.80 -2.16 0.32
C ILE A 151 -4.36 -0.93 1.12
N GLN A 152 -3.12 -0.52 0.92
CA GLN A 152 -2.52 0.67 1.55
C GLN A 152 -2.59 1.90 0.61
N PHE A 153 -2.61 1.68 -0.71
CA PHE A 153 -2.74 2.74 -1.72
C PHE A 153 -3.85 2.46 -2.73
N ALA A 154 -4.73 3.44 -2.92
CA ALA A 154 -5.70 3.49 -4.01
C ALA A 154 -5.25 4.54 -5.01
N LEU A 155 -4.77 4.11 -6.17
CA LEU A 155 -4.25 4.97 -7.22
C LEU A 155 -5.25 5.08 -8.38
N ALA A 156 -5.27 6.25 -9.01
CA ALA A 156 -6.13 6.55 -10.15
C ALA A 156 -5.37 7.45 -11.13
N GLY A 157 -5.44 7.18 -12.43
CA GLY A 157 -4.71 8.02 -13.40
C GLY A 157 -5.16 7.92 -14.85
N ASN A 158 -4.70 8.87 -15.64
CA ASN A 158 -4.74 8.87 -17.10
C ASN A 158 -3.55 9.69 -17.64
N ASP A 159 -3.30 9.62 -18.94
CA ASP A 159 -2.12 10.28 -19.54
C ASP A 159 -2.17 11.82 -19.49
N THR A 160 -3.36 12.41 -19.37
CA THR A 160 -3.58 13.87 -19.48
C THR A 160 -3.54 14.61 -18.15
N GLU A 161 -4.05 14.00 -17.09
CA GLU A 161 -4.15 14.57 -15.74
C GLU A 161 -3.15 13.92 -14.77
N GLY A 162 -2.41 12.91 -15.23
CA GLY A 162 -1.40 12.19 -14.46
C GLY A 162 -1.99 11.23 -13.43
N LEU A 163 -1.16 10.89 -12.44
CA LEU A 163 -1.49 9.94 -11.39
C LEU A 163 -1.94 10.66 -10.12
N ARG A 164 -2.98 10.14 -9.48
CA ARG A 164 -3.49 10.54 -8.18
C ARG A 164 -3.53 9.35 -7.23
N TYR A 165 -3.42 9.62 -5.94
CA TYR A 165 -3.45 8.58 -4.92
C TYR A 165 -4.18 9.03 -3.66
N GLY A 166 -4.73 8.04 -2.96
CA GLY A 166 -5.26 8.14 -1.61
C GLY A 166 -5.10 6.79 -0.90
N THR A 167 -5.67 6.68 0.30
CA THR A 167 -5.81 5.42 1.01
C THR A 167 -7.28 4.97 0.98
N ILE A 168 -7.58 3.82 1.60
CA ILE A 168 -8.97 3.39 1.78
C ILE A 168 -9.82 4.50 2.43
N GLU A 169 -11.10 4.57 2.05
CA GLU A 169 -12.09 5.54 2.53
C GLU A 169 -11.73 7.03 2.30
N THR A 170 -10.61 7.35 1.64
CA THR A 170 -10.27 8.73 1.26
C THR A 170 -11.32 9.25 0.28
N SER A 171 -11.97 10.37 0.62
CA SER A 171 -12.94 11.01 -0.28
C SER A 171 -12.25 11.66 -1.47
N GLU A 172 -12.92 11.74 -2.62
CA GLU A 172 -12.38 12.26 -3.90
C GLU A 172 -11.59 13.58 -3.77
N LYS A 173 -12.11 14.55 -3.01
CA LYS A 173 -11.48 15.88 -2.81
C LYS A 173 -10.13 15.85 -2.08
N TYR A 174 -9.78 14.73 -1.42
CA TYR A 174 -8.54 14.57 -0.67
C TYR A 174 -7.52 13.66 -1.39
N TYR A 175 -7.83 13.20 -2.60
CA TYR A 175 -6.82 12.53 -3.42
C TYR A 175 -5.70 13.51 -3.78
N LEU A 176 -4.47 13.07 -3.54
CA LEU A 176 -3.27 13.84 -3.81
C LEU A 176 -2.78 13.55 -5.24
N THR A 177 -2.14 14.55 -5.85
CA THR A 177 -1.45 14.37 -7.13
C THR A 177 -0.08 13.77 -6.86
N TRP A 178 0.24 12.69 -7.56
CA TRP A 178 1.59 12.15 -7.56
C TRP A 178 2.51 13.13 -8.28
N LYS A 179 3.52 13.61 -7.56
CA LYS A 179 4.54 14.48 -8.15
C LYS A 179 5.72 13.60 -8.54
N GLU A 180 6.03 13.60 -9.83
CA GLU A 180 7.32 13.10 -10.28
C GLU A 180 8.37 14.13 -9.89
N ASP A 181 9.45 13.67 -9.27
CA ASP A 181 10.67 14.45 -9.24
C ASP A 181 11.15 14.51 -10.68
N VAL A 182 10.75 15.58 -11.38
CA VAL A 182 11.41 16.01 -12.60
C VAL A 182 12.83 16.36 -12.17
N GLY A 183 13.72 15.36 -12.20
CA GLY A 183 15.14 15.59 -12.32
C GLY A 183 15.30 16.65 -13.40
N THR A 184 16.13 17.66 -13.15
CA THR A 184 16.37 18.80 -14.04
C THR A 184 16.87 18.33 -15.40
N ASP A 185 15.97 17.83 -16.23
CA ASP A 185 16.16 17.61 -17.66
C ASP A 185 15.54 18.83 -18.33
N SER A 186 16.42 19.77 -18.65
CA SER A 186 16.12 21.11 -19.16
C SER A 186 15.61 21.10 -20.62
N SER A 187 14.95 20.03 -21.04
CA SER A 187 14.55 19.79 -22.44
C SER A 187 13.05 19.90 -22.71
N ARG A 188 12.21 20.24 -21.73
CA ARG A 188 10.80 20.63 -21.97
C ARG A 188 10.58 22.11 -21.68
N PRO A 189 10.23 22.95 -22.67
CA PRO A 189 9.90 24.34 -22.40
C PRO A 189 8.56 24.39 -21.66
N SER A 190 8.60 24.81 -20.39
CA SER A 190 7.44 25.15 -19.59
C SER A 190 6.74 26.37 -20.21
N VAL A 191 5.50 26.19 -20.69
CA VAL A 191 4.61 27.31 -21.00
C VAL A 191 4.29 28.03 -19.69
N GLY A 192 4.55 29.34 -19.68
CA GLY A 192 4.65 30.16 -18.48
C GLY A 192 3.36 30.29 -17.68
N ASP A 193 3.51 30.25 -16.36
CA ASP A 193 2.56 30.85 -15.41
C ASP A 193 3.24 32.05 -14.75
N THR A 194 2.89 33.25 -15.22
CA THR A 194 3.26 34.52 -14.62
C THR A 194 2.20 34.94 -13.61
N SER A 195 2.15 34.29 -12.44
CA SER A 195 1.40 34.81 -11.31
C SER A 195 1.84 34.25 -9.95
N ARG A 196 2.97 34.75 -9.41
CA ARG A 196 3.25 34.58 -7.98
C ARG A 196 3.91 35.82 -7.38
N PRO A 197 3.32 36.46 -6.35
CA PRO A 197 4.01 37.52 -5.60
C PRO A 197 5.03 36.89 -4.63
N PRO A 198 6.04 37.67 -4.18
CA PRO A 198 7.15 37.14 -3.40
C PRO A 198 6.70 36.66 -2.01
N VAL A 199 7.22 35.50 -1.59
CA VAL A 199 7.03 34.95 -0.24
C VAL A 199 7.91 35.75 0.73
N GLY A 200 7.28 36.45 1.66
CA GLY A 200 7.94 37.02 2.83
C GLY A 200 8.40 35.92 3.79
N THR A 201 9.61 36.07 4.32
CA THR A 201 10.20 35.19 5.34
C THR A 201 9.53 35.43 6.69
N ASP A 202 8.79 34.45 7.19
CA ASP A 202 8.40 34.39 8.61
C ASP A 202 9.13 33.21 9.28
N LEU A 203 10.11 33.56 10.11
CA LEU A 203 10.88 32.66 10.97
C LEU A 203 10.15 32.52 12.30
N SER A 204 9.18 31.62 12.39
CA SER A 204 8.69 31.11 13.68
C SER A 204 7.93 29.78 13.53
N ARG A 205 8.67 28.66 13.46
CA ARG A 205 8.11 27.31 13.69
C ARG A 205 8.77 26.69 14.92
N PRO A 206 8.00 26.14 15.87
CA PRO A 206 8.56 25.49 17.06
C PRO A 206 9.20 24.14 16.69
N SER A 207 10.33 23.85 17.33
CA SER A 207 11.10 22.61 17.24
C SER A 207 10.35 21.41 17.84
N VAL A 208 10.31 20.31 17.08
CA VAL A 208 9.86 18.99 17.54
C VAL A 208 10.95 18.39 18.44
N PRO A 209 10.63 17.74 19.58
CA PRO A 209 11.64 17.19 20.48
C PRO A 209 12.30 15.94 19.88
N ASP A 210 13.62 15.84 20.06
CA ASP A 210 14.44 14.72 19.62
C ASP A 210 14.06 13.40 20.31
N ARG A 211 14.11 12.29 19.53
CA ARG A 211 14.07 10.92 20.05
C ARG A 211 15.42 10.54 20.70
N PRO A 212 15.43 9.63 21.68
CA PRO A 212 16.68 9.06 22.18
C PRO A 212 17.34 8.19 21.10
N ALA A 213 18.65 8.36 20.96
CA ALA A 213 19.50 7.62 20.04
C ALA A 213 19.70 6.17 20.52
N ASP A 214 19.26 5.20 19.71
CA ASP A 214 19.90 3.90 19.64
C ASP A 214 20.85 3.96 18.44
N GLY A 215 22.13 3.78 18.74
CA GLY A 215 23.21 3.85 17.78
C GLY A 215 23.27 2.58 16.95
N ARG A 216 22.86 2.69 15.69
CA ARG A 216 23.38 1.92 14.55
C ARG A 216 23.10 2.72 13.28
N ASP A 217 24.11 2.76 12.42
CA ASP A 217 24.22 3.58 11.20
C ASP A 217 22.96 3.50 10.31
N LYS A 218 22.39 4.66 9.99
CA LYS A 218 21.15 4.81 9.22
C LYS A 218 21.43 5.49 7.89
N SER A 219 21.84 4.71 6.91
CA SER A 219 21.77 5.10 5.50
C SER A 219 20.90 4.10 4.74
N VAL A 220 19.58 4.28 4.82
CA VAL A 220 18.63 3.58 3.95
C VAL A 220 18.12 4.59 2.90
N PRO A 221 18.17 4.28 1.59
CA PRO A 221 17.70 5.17 0.53
C PRO A 221 16.23 5.58 0.71
N THR A 222 16.02 6.89 0.71
CA THR A 222 14.83 7.65 1.17
C THR A 222 13.54 7.45 0.36
N ALA A 223 13.55 6.71 -0.76
CA ALA A 223 12.42 6.68 -1.70
C ALA A 223 11.26 5.77 -1.27
N VAL A 224 11.52 4.61 -0.67
CA VAL A 224 10.46 3.64 -0.30
C VAL A 224 9.90 3.93 1.10
N SER A 225 10.71 4.54 1.96
CA SER A 225 10.31 4.83 3.34
C SER A 225 9.41 6.07 3.46
N ASN A 226 9.54 7.07 2.58
CA ASN A 226 8.77 8.31 2.71
C ASN A 226 7.29 8.20 2.29
N ILE A 227 6.92 7.22 1.46
CA ILE A 227 5.54 7.04 0.99
C ILE A 227 4.63 6.47 2.10
N ILE A 228 5.20 5.70 3.04
CA ILE A 228 4.44 5.08 4.15
C ILE A 228 4.30 6.03 5.35
N PHE A 229 5.25 6.94 5.56
CA PHE A 229 5.28 7.80 6.75
C PHE A 229 4.53 9.15 6.62
N GLN A 230 4.02 9.52 5.43
CA GLN A 230 3.30 10.79 5.25
C GLN A 230 1.77 10.71 5.40
N CYS A 231 1.19 9.52 5.58
CA CYS A 231 -0.26 9.33 5.72
C CYS A 231 -0.71 8.69 7.04
N SER A 232 0.11 8.72 8.10
CA SER A 232 -0.27 8.34 9.47
C SER A 232 -0.31 9.55 10.40
#